data_AF-Q3B257-F1
#
_entry.id   AF-Q3B257-F1
#
_cell.length_a   1.000
_cell.length_b   1.000
_cell.length_c   1.000
_cell.angle_alpha   90.00
_cell.angle_beta   90.00
_cell.angle_gamma   90.00
#
_symmetry.space_group_name_H-M   'P 1'
#
loop_
_entity.id
_entity.type
_entity.pdbx_description
1 polymer ?
#
loop_
_entity_poly.entity_id
_entity_poly.type
_entity_poly.pdbx_seq_one_letter_code
_entity_poly.pdbx_strand_id
1 'polypeptide(L)'
;MNITTEPAEERWHDLQEPGAYEWWYFDIEDPQSGISIVVIWFAGFPFSPSYQEHYERWRSRGKEEREGAPAPLDYAGFSFQLYEHGRETLNFIREGRRELFESSRSAIGAAFERNRFTYDPLKEEYTLSIDFDFPVRRKSVQAELCFSACRTADYRRRDGNNDGVVPCHQWLLRVPRAEVRGRVILRDGRQGVLPRTIEVRATGYHDHNLGTMPMQEYISRWYWGRAFSDRVDVIYYVIFFRDPAFQPLTLLMLNDNMSGASLVRDSALFSESGFTRGFFAPPHGRVLSIQDGDVGMRVDQERVLDAGPFYLRFSSSITVEFDGEHHTGLRGISEFLSPVRLESRFMRFFTRSRIWRDGEESVMYRQYNYIKDQLDWFTR
;
A
#
# COMPACT_ATOMS: atom_id res chain seq x y z
N MET A 1 -5.19 14.31 -7.55
CA MET A 1 -4.41 13.12 -7.88
C MET A 1 -4.81 12.67 -9.27
N ASN A 2 -3.85 12.38 -10.15
CA ASN A 2 -4.10 11.68 -11.41
C ASN A 2 -4.41 10.21 -11.13
N ILE A 3 -5.23 9.61 -11.98
CA ILE A 3 -5.52 8.18 -12.00
C ILE A 3 -5.28 7.67 -13.41
N THR A 4 -4.63 6.54 -13.52
CA THR A 4 -4.44 5.86 -14.81
C THR A 4 -4.45 4.35 -14.61
N THR A 5 -4.65 3.61 -15.70
CA THR A 5 -4.44 2.16 -15.79
C THR A 5 -3.43 1.81 -16.88
N GLU A 6 -2.72 2.80 -17.43
CA GLU A 6 -1.86 2.62 -18.58
C GLU A 6 -0.56 1.89 -18.24
N PRO A 7 -0.24 0.78 -18.94
CA PRO A 7 0.96 -0.01 -18.64
C PRO A 7 2.27 0.77 -18.79
N ALA A 8 2.32 1.79 -19.65
CA ALA A 8 3.54 2.57 -19.86
C ALA A 8 3.94 3.41 -18.63
N GLU A 9 2.96 3.80 -17.81
CA GLU A 9 3.11 4.60 -16.58
C GLU A 9 3.53 3.75 -15.38
N GLU A 10 3.78 2.45 -15.55
CA GLU A 10 4.18 1.55 -14.47
C GLU A 10 5.70 1.51 -14.24
N ARG A 11 6.45 1.92 -15.27
CA ARG A 11 7.91 1.94 -15.24
C ARG A 11 8.37 2.92 -14.16
N TRP A 12 9.59 2.72 -13.69
CA TRP A 12 10.18 3.63 -12.75
C TRP A 12 10.43 5.00 -13.35
N HIS A 13 9.94 6.04 -12.68
CA HIS A 13 10.01 7.43 -13.16
C HIS A 13 11.30 8.12 -12.75
N ASP A 14 12.04 7.57 -11.79
CA ASP A 14 13.29 8.13 -11.27
C ASP A 14 13.12 9.61 -10.86
N LEU A 15 12.08 9.88 -10.07
CA LEU A 15 11.80 11.21 -9.51
C LEU A 15 12.99 11.67 -8.65
N GLN A 16 13.43 12.90 -8.86
CA GLN A 16 14.61 13.47 -8.19
C GLN A 16 14.26 14.57 -7.19
N GLU A 17 13.01 15.05 -7.23
CA GLU A 17 12.56 16.17 -6.42
C GLU A 17 12.62 15.81 -4.92
N PRO A 18 13.13 16.71 -4.06
CA PRO A 18 13.08 16.49 -2.62
C PRO A 18 11.66 16.25 -2.12
N GLY A 19 11.48 15.16 -1.39
CA GLY A 19 10.19 14.72 -0.90
C GLY A 19 9.35 13.92 -1.89
N ALA A 20 9.84 13.73 -3.13
CA ALA A 20 9.20 12.82 -4.07
C ALA A 20 9.23 11.38 -3.57
N TYR A 21 8.28 10.60 -4.05
CA TYR A 21 8.13 9.20 -3.70
C TYR A 21 7.57 8.42 -4.87
N GLU A 22 7.87 7.13 -4.88
CA GLU A 22 7.33 6.17 -5.81
C GLU A 22 7.28 4.80 -5.13
N TRP A 23 6.17 4.07 -5.24
CA TRP A 23 6.04 2.74 -4.63
C TRP A 23 5.17 1.79 -5.43
N TRP A 24 5.59 0.53 -5.48
CA TRP A 24 4.86 -0.58 -6.08
C TRP A 24 4.30 -1.45 -4.96
N TYR A 25 2.98 -1.56 -4.90
CA TYR A 25 2.26 -2.28 -3.87
C TYR A 25 1.66 -3.54 -4.46
N PHE A 26 1.90 -4.67 -3.80
CA PHE A 26 1.26 -5.95 -4.11
C PHE A 26 0.59 -6.47 -2.84
N ASP A 27 -0.63 -6.97 -2.97
CA ASP A 27 -1.25 -7.75 -1.92
C ASP A 27 -1.88 -9.04 -2.43
N ILE A 28 -2.07 -9.95 -1.49
CA ILE A 28 -2.60 -11.29 -1.69
C ILE A 28 -3.56 -11.59 -0.54
N GLU A 29 -4.69 -12.21 -0.86
CA GLU A 29 -5.60 -12.80 0.11
C GLU A 29 -6.02 -14.20 -0.32
N ASP A 30 -5.88 -15.16 0.59
CA ASP A 30 -6.52 -16.46 0.52
C ASP A 30 -7.49 -16.60 1.71
N PRO A 31 -8.79 -16.32 1.50
CA PRO A 31 -9.79 -16.44 2.55
C PRO A 31 -9.94 -17.86 3.12
N GLN A 32 -9.58 -18.90 2.36
CA GLN A 32 -9.75 -20.30 2.79
C GLN A 32 -8.66 -20.69 3.79
N SER A 33 -7.40 -20.38 3.50
CA SER A 33 -6.30 -20.60 4.44
C SER A 33 -6.19 -19.50 5.50
N GLY A 34 -6.82 -18.34 5.29
CA GLY A 34 -6.71 -17.16 6.14
C GLY A 34 -5.38 -16.42 6.00
N ILE A 35 -4.62 -16.69 4.94
CA ILE A 35 -3.35 -16.02 4.65
C ILE A 35 -3.61 -14.71 3.91
N SER A 36 -2.92 -13.65 4.34
CA SER A 36 -2.78 -12.43 3.55
C SER A 36 -1.34 -11.93 3.59
N ILE A 37 -0.84 -11.47 2.46
CA ILE A 37 0.54 -11.00 2.29
C ILE A 37 0.49 -9.63 1.63
N VAL A 38 1.33 -8.71 2.10
CA VAL A 38 1.55 -7.42 1.45
C VAL A 38 3.04 -7.22 1.23
N VAL A 39 3.40 -6.76 0.03
CA VAL A 39 4.77 -6.55 -0.39
C VAL A 39 4.88 -5.20 -1.08
N ILE A 40 5.83 -4.37 -0.66
CA ILE A 40 5.99 -3.01 -1.20
C ILE A 40 7.46 -2.70 -1.43
N TRP A 41 7.76 -2.14 -2.61
CA TRP A 41 9.05 -1.53 -2.91
C TRP A 41 8.89 -0.01 -2.96
N PHE A 42 9.86 0.73 -2.43
CA PHE A 42 9.86 2.18 -2.37
C PHE A 42 11.12 2.77 -3.03
N ALA A 43 10.92 3.71 -3.94
CA ALA A 43 11.94 4.67 -4.40
C ALA A 43 11.58 6.04 -3.80
N GLY A 44 12.18 6.35 -2.65
CA GLY A 44 11.71 7.43 -1.78
C GLY A 44 10.55 6.96 -0.92
N PHE A 45 10.85 6.49 0.30
CA PHE A 45 9.87 5.94 1.23
C PHE A 45 9.07 7.07 1.89
N PRO A 46 7.82 7.33 1.48
CA PRO A 46 7.07 8.52 1.90
C PRO A 46 6.75 8.51 3.40
N PHE A 47 6.73 7.32 4.01
CA PHE A 47 6.42 7.13 5.42
C PHE A 47 7.66 7.13 6.32
N SER A 48 8.84 7.36 5.76
CA SER A 48 10.10 7.40 6.52
C SER A 48 10.18 8.63 7.42
N PRO A 49 10.32 8.44 8.75
CA PRO A 49 10.61 9.54 9.66
C PRO A 49 11.93 10.24 9.34
N SER A 50 12.94 9.48 8.89
CA SER A 50 14.27 10.02 8.57
C SER A 50 14.23 10.87 7.30
N TYR A 51 13.46 10.44 6.29
CA TYR A 51 13.30 11.22 5.06
C TYR A 51 12.57 12.53 5.32
N GLN A 52 11.46 12.45 6.06
CA GLN A 52 10.64 13.63 6.37
C GLN A 52 11.40 14.65 7.21
N GLU A 53 12.14 14.20 8.24
CA GLU A 53 12.94 15.11 9.06
C GLU A 53 14.07 15.78 8.26
N HIS A 54 14.67 15.07 7.30
CA HIS A 54 15.67 15.65 6.42
C HIS A 54 15.03 16.69 5.47
N TYR A 55 13.91 16.33 4.85
CA TYR A 55 13.14 17.23 3.98
C TYR A 55 12.69 18.50 4.70
N GLU A 56 12.13 18.41 5.90
CA GLU A 56 11.69 19.57 6.68
C GLU A 56 12.85 20.47 7.08
N ARG A 57 13.99 19.89 7.47
CA ARG A 57 15.20 20.64 7.82
C ARG A 57 15.79 21.37 6.62
N TRP A 58 15.82 20.71 5.46
CA TRP A 58 16.25 21.34 4.22
C TRP A 58 15.28 22.48 3.85
N ARG A 59 13.97 22.22 3.84
CA ARG A 59 12.94 23.20 3.50
C ARG A 59 12.98 24.44 4.40
N SER A 60 13.29 24.30 5.69
CA SER A 60 13.34 25.43 6.63
C SER A 60 14.55 26.35 6.45
N ARG A 61 15.60 25.90 5.75
CA ARG A 61 16.76 26.73 5.39
C ARG A 61 16.55 27.59 4.14
N GLY A 62 15.48 27.31 3.39
CA GLY A 62 15.08 28.01 2.17
C GLY A 62 15.31 27.16 0.93
N LYS A 63 14.29 27.07 0.06
CA LYS A 63 14.31 26.22 -1.16
C LYS A 63 15.39 26.60 -2.19
N GLU A 64 15.99 27.79 -2.06
CA GLU A 64 17.08 28.25 -2.93
C GLU A 64 18.41 27.56 -2.62
N GLU A 65 18.57 26.99 -1.42
CA GLU A 65 19.74 26.23 -1.02
C GLU A 65 19.67 24.81 -1.61
N ARG A 66 20.36 24.58 -2.74
CA ARG A 66 20.43 23.25 -3.37
C ARG A 66 21.31 22.27 -2.59
N GLU A 67 22.23 22.77 -1.78
CA GLU A 67 23.12 21.94 -0.99
C GLU A 67 22.34 21.22 0.12
N GLY A 68 22.55 19.90 0.22
CA GLY A 68 21.90 19.07 1.25
C GLY A 68 20.41 18.79 1.02
N ALA A 69 19.90 19.00 -0.20
CA ALA A 69 18.56 18.54 -0.55
C ALA A 69 18.46 17.00 -0.48
N PRO A 70 17.43 16.42 0.15
CA PRO A 70 17.36 14.96 0.31
C PRO A 70 16.94 14.29 -0.99
N ALA A 71 17.81 13.43 -1.53
CA ALA A 71 17.49 12.62 -2.70
C ALA A 71 16.52 11.49 -2.31
N PRO A 72 15.43 11.24 -3.07
CA PRO A 72 14.47 10.17 -2.78
C PRO A 72 15.12 8.79 -2.59
N LEU A 73 16.07 8.42 -3.44
CA LEU A 73 16.73 7.12 -3.36
C LEU A 73 17.62 6.92 -2.13
N ASP A 74 17.99 7.96 -1.39
CA ASP A 74 18.68 7.82 -0.09
C ASP A 74 17.75 7.30 1.03
N TYR A 75 16.48 7.13 0.68
CA TYR A 75 15.38 6.64 1.50
C TYR A 75 14.58 5.59 0.74
N ALA A 76 15.22 4.79 -0.13
CA ALA A 76 14.57 3.65 -0.75
C ALA A 76 14.26 2.56 0.30
N GLY A 77 13.34 1.65 -0.01
CA GLY A 77 12.97 0.62 0.96
C GLY A 77 12.22 -0.57 0.41
N PHE A 78 12.06 -1.56 1.27
CA PHE A 78 11.29 -2.76 1.05
C PHE A 78 10.44 -3.08 2.27
N SER A 79 9.23 -3.55 2.03
CA SER A 79 8.31 -3.94 3.07
C SER A 79 7.62 -5.26 2.76
N PHE A 80 7.51 -6.11 3.76
CA PHE A 80 6.81 -7.38 3.70
C PHE A 80 5.99 -7.58 4.97
N GLN A 81 4.68 -7.79 4.81
CA GLN A 81 3.79 -8.20 5.88
C GLN A 81 3.15 -9.55 5.58
N LEU A 82 3.07 -10.39 6.61
CA LEU A 82 2.31 -11.64 6.60
C LEU A 82 1.26 -11.56 7.71
N TYR A 83 0.02 -11.83 7.33
CA TYR A 83 -1.11 -11.98 8.21
C TYR A 83 -1.66 -13.40 8.11
N GLU A 84 -2.02 -13.97 9.25
CA GLU A 84 -2.60 -15.31 9.35
C GLU A 84 -3.85 -15.23 10.22
N HIS A 85 -4.98 -15.66 9.67
CA HIS A 85 -6.30 -15.59 10.31
C HIS A 85 -6.64 -14.17 10.81
N GLY A 86 -6.28 -13.16 10.01
CA GLY A 86 -6.53 -11.75 10.28
C GLY A 86 -5.63 -11.16 11.37
N ARG A 87 -4.45 -11.75 11.63
CA ARG A 87 -3.47 -11.25 12.59
C ARG A 87 -2.08 -11.15 11.94
N GLU A 88 -1.41 -10.02 12.14
CA GLU A 88 0.00 -9.82 11.77
C GLU A 88 0.91 -10.83 12.49
N THR A 89 1.60 -11.70 11.73
CA THR A 89 2.59 -12.67 12.25
C THR A 89 4.03 -12.33 11.85
N LEU A 90 4.19 -11.50 10.81
CA LEU A 90 5.46 -10.92 10.40
C LEU A 90 5.22 -9.52 9.82
N ASN A 91 6.01 -8.55 10.25
CA ASN A 91 6.06 -7.23 9.65
C ASN A 91 7.52 -6.78 9.57
N PHE A 92 8.04 -6.75 8.35
CA PHE A 92 9.39 -6.36 8.03
C PHE A 92 9.34 -5.10 7.17
N ILE A 93 10.09 -4.08 7.61
CA ILE A 93 10.30 -2.85 6.85
C ILE A 93 11.78 -2.53 6.95
N ARG A 94 12.44 -2.46 5.80
CA ARG A 94 13.82 -2.01 5.68
C ARG A 94 13.90 -0.81 4.76
N GLU A 95 14.72 0.14 5.17
CA GLU A 95 15.04 1.35 4.42
C GLU A 95 16.55 1.44 4.25
N GLY A 96 17.01 1.98 3.14
CA GLY A 96 18.41 2.31 2.95
C GLY A 96 18.64 3.26 1.79
N ARG A 97 19.91 3.37 1.41
CA ARG A 97 20.35 4.30 0.39
C ARG A 97 20.27 3.71 -1.01
N ARG A 98 20.54 4.57 -1.99
CA ARG A 98 20.54 4.31 -3.43
C ARG A 98 21.20 2.98 -3.80
N GLU A 99 22.29 2.62 -3.15
CA GLU A 99 23.08 1.43 -3.50
C GLU A 99 22.31 0.12 -3.27
N LEU A 100 21.25 0.15 -2.46
CA LEU A 100 20.39 -0.99 -2.20
C LEU A 100 19.23 -1.09 -3.19
N PHE A 101 18.94 -0.06 -3.98
CA PHE A 101 17.79 -0.01 -4.89
C PHE A 101 18.21 -0.06 -6.35
N GLU A 102 17.47 -0.82 -7.15
CA GLU A 102 17.68 -0.95 -8.59
C GLU A 102 16.33 -0.97 -9.31
N SER A 103 16.21 -0.23 -10.41
CA SER A 103 15.07 -0.32 -11.33
C SER A 103 15.45 0.17 -12.73
N SER A 104 14.51 0.08 -13.67
CA SER A 104 14.69 0.44 -15.08
C SER A 104 13.63 1.42 -15.54
N ARG A 105 14.03 2.41 -16.33
CA ARG A 105 13.11 3.33 -17.02
C ARG A 105 12.47 2.72 -18.27
N SER A 106 12.88 1.50 -18.64
CA SER A 106 12.45 0.83 -19.88
C SER A 106 11.68 -0.46 -19.63
N ALA A 107 11.96 -1.15 -18.53
CA ALA A 107 11.29 -2.37 -18.11
C ALA A 107 10.56 -2.15 -16.79
N ILE A 108 9.49 -2.90 -16.56
CA ILE A 108 8.73 -2.88 -15.32
C ILE A 108 9.37 -3.85 -14.34
N GLY A 109 9.79 -3.32 -13.19
CA GLY A 109 10.44 -4.09 -12.13
C GLY A 109 11.27 -3.20 -11.23
N ALA A 110 11.38 -3.58 -9.96
CA ALA A 110 12.31 -2.96 -9.02
C ALA A 110 12.92 -4.02 -8.12
N ALA A 111 14.09 -3.72 -7.58
CA ALA A 111 14.75 -4.50 -6.57
C ALA A 111 15.20 -3.62 -5.41
N PHE A 112 15.14 -4.20 -4.23
CA PHE A 112 15.78 -3.68 -3.03
C PHE A 112 16.51 -4.83 -2.34
N GLU A 113 17.84 -4.74 -2.32
CA GLU A 113 18.74 -5.84 -1.96
C GLU A 113 18.44 -7.11 -2.79
N ARG A 114 18.06 -8.21 -2.14
CA ARG A 114 17.72 -9.50 -2.78
C ARG A 114 16.23 -9.63 -3.13
N ASN A 115 15.40 -8.64 -2.78
CA ASN A 115 13.97 -8.67 -3.02
C ASN A 115 13.65 -7.95 -4.33
N ARG A 116 13.01 -8.63 -5.28
CA ARG A 116 12.76 -8.10 -6.62
C ARG A 116 11.36 -8.45 -7.09
N PHE A 117 10.76 -7.58 -7.89
CA PHE A 117 9.70 -7.98 -8.80
C PHE A 117 10.07 -7.65 -10.25
N THR A 118 9.55 -8.45 -11.18
CA THR A 118 9.69 -8.26 -12.63
C THR A 118 8.37 -8.54 -13.31
N TYR A 119 8.13 -7.90 -14.45
CA TYR A 119 6.98 -8.16 -15.31
C TYR A 119 7.40 -8.83 -16.62
N ASP A 120 6.72 -9.92 -16.98
CA ASP A 120 6.83 -10.59 -18.28
C ASP A 120 5.65 -10.14 -19.18
N PRO A 121 5.88 -9.26 -20.17
CA PRO A 121 4.82 -8.76 -21.04
C PRO A 121 4.25 -9.83 -21.99
N LEU A 122 4.96 -10.94 -22.22
CA LEU A 122 4.47 -12.02 -23.09
C LEU A 122 3.47 -12.93 -22.37
N LYS A 123 3.62 -13.05 -21.05
CA LYS A 123 2.72 -13.85 -20.20
C LYS A 123 1.70 -13.00 -19.45
N GLU A 124 1.91 -11.68 -19.42
CA GLU A 124 1.16 -10.75 -18.57
C GLU A 124 1.25 -11.13 -17.09
N GLU A 125 2.45 -11.55 -16.67
CA GLU A 125 2.71 -12.06 -15.33
C GLU A 125 3.74 -11.23 -14.57
N TYR A 126 3.51 -11.02 -13.28
CA TYR A 126 4.51 -10.51 -12.36
C TYR A 126 5.12 -11.66 -11.58
N THR A 127 6.45 -11.67 -11.47
CA THR A 127 7.17 -12.57 -10.57
C THR A 127 7.81 -11.75 -9.47
N LEU A 128 7.50 -12.10 -8.22
CA LEU A 128 8.11 -11.55 -7.02
C LEU A 128 9.04 -12.60 -6.42
N SER A 129 10.33 -12.29 -6.38
CA SER A 129 11.36 -13.08 -5.69
C SER A 129 11.76 -12.32 -4.43
N ILE A 130 11.47 -12.90 -3.27
CA ILE A 130 11.66 -12.26 -1.96
C ILE A 130 12.68 -13.09 -1.20
N ASP A 131 13.72 -12.44 -0.70
CA ASP A 131 14.74 -13.05 0.13
C ASP A 131 15.27 -11.99 1.10
N PHE A 132 14.91 -12.11 2.37
CA PHE A 132 15.44 -11.22 3.39
C PHE A 132 15.67 -11.94 4.72
N ASP A 133 16.67 -11.43 5.44
CA ASP A 133 16.94 -11.78 6.81
C ASP A 133 16.26 -10.77 7.75
N PHE A 134 15.74 -11.27 8.86
CA PHE A 134 15.18 -10.47 9.95
C PHE A 134 15.89 -10.83 11.27
N PRO A 135 17.15 -10.38 11.45
CA PRO A 135 18.01 -10.85 12.54
C PRO A 135 17.42 -10.63 13.93
N VAL A 136 16.74 -9.49 14.14
CA VAL A 136 16.18 -9.10 15.45
C VAL A 136 15.07 -10.05 15.91
N ARG A 137 14.35 -10.66 14.96
CA ARG A 137 13.36 -11.72 15.24
C ARG A 137 13.91 -13.13 15.02
N ARG A 138 15.20 -13.26 14.65
CA ARG A 138 15.84 -14.52 14.24
C ARG A 138 15.05 -15.24 13.15
N LYS A 139 14.46 -14.50 12.22
CA LYS A 139 13.70 -15.07 11.10
C LYS A 139 14.39 -14.76 9.78
N SER A 140 14.08 -15.54 8.76
CA SER A 140 14.35 -15.20 7.36
C SER A 140 13.18 -15.63 6.52
N VAL A 141 12.91 -14.92 5.43
CA VAL A 141 11.86 -15.27 4.48
C VAL A 141 12.47 -15.47 3.11
N GLN A 142 12.03 -16.53 2.45
CA GLN A 142 12.20 -16.70 1.01
C GLN A 142 10.84 -16.92 0.38
N ALA A 143 10.50 -16.23 -0.69
CA ALA A 143 9.26 -16.47 -1.40
C ALA A 143 9.42 -16.27 -2.91
N GLU A 144 8.63 -17.04 -3.65
CA GLU A 144 8.43 -16.86 -5.08
C GLU A 144 6.91 -16.79 -5.30
N LEU A 145 6.43 -15.67 -5.83
CA LEU A 145 5.01 -15.41 -6.04
C LEU A 145 4.81 -14.93 -7.48
N CYS A 146 3.91 -15.60 -8.20
CA CYS A 146 3.54 -15.28 -9.57
C CYS A 146 2.11 -14.73 -9.58
N PHE A 147 1.94 -13.52 -10.11
CA PHE A 147 0.65 -12.87 -10.29
C PHE A 147 0.31 -12.91 -11.77
N SER A 148 -0.71 -13.68 -12.13
CA SER A 148 -1.26 -13.72 -13.47
C SER A 148 -2.45 -12.77 -13.51
N ALA A 149 -2.34 -11.66 -14.24
CA ALA A 149 -3.38 -10.64 -14.29
C ALA A 149 -4.67 -11.23 -14.88
N CYS A 150 -5.80 -11.11 -14.18
CA CYS A 150 -7.08 -11.60 -14.68
C CYS A 150 -7.79 -10.58 -15.57
N ARG A 151 -7.54 -9.29 -15.32
CA ARG A 151 -8.22 -8.17 -15.98
C ARG A 151 -7.35 -6.93 -16.04
N THR A 152 -7.64 -6.12 -17.06
CA THR A 152 -7.18 -4.74 -17.18
C THR A 152 -8.40 -3.87 -17.50
N ALA A 153 -8.44 -2.66 -16.96
CA ALA A 153 -9.38 -1.63 -17.38
C ALA A 153 -8.61 -0.54 -18.13
N ASP A 154 -9.24 0.16 -19.08
CA ASP A 154 -8.69 1.37 -19.67
C ASP A 154 -9.39 2.58 -19.04
N TYR A 155 -8.64 3.36 -18.27
CA TYR A 155 -9.16 4.54 -17.60
C TYR A 155 -8.03 5.53 -17.34
N ARG A 156 -8.32 6.82 -17.61
CA ARG A 156 -7.43 7.93 -17.28
C ARG A 156 -8.25 9.09 -16.75
N ARG A 157 -7.80 9.66 -15.65
CA ARG A 157 -8.30 10.92 -15.10
C ARG A 157 -7.13 11.78 -14.67
N ARG A 158 -7.18 13.05 -15.04
CA ARG A 158 -6.27 14.07 -14.50
C ARG A 158 -6.93 14.77 -13.34
N ASP A 159 -6.11 15.25 -12.42
CA ASP A 159 -6.59 16.15 -11.38
C ASP A 159 -7.02 17.48 -12.00
N GLY A 160 -8.29 17.84 -11.78
CA GLY A 160 -8.87 19.09 -12.26
C GLY A 160 -8.87 20.21 -11.23
N ASN A 161 -8.42 19.98 -10.00
CA ASN A 161 -8.32 21.04 -8.99
C ASN A 161 -7.35 22.14 -9.47
N ASN A 162 -7.59 23.38 -9.04
CA ASN A 162 -6.78 24.54 -9.44
C ASN A 162 -6.50 24.63 -10.96
N ASP A 163 -7.54 24.39 -11.78
CA ASP A 163 -7.46 24.35 -13.24
C ASP A 163 -6.39 23.39 -13.80
N GLY A 164 -6.11 22.32 -13.05
CA GLY A 164 -5.08 21.32 -13.39
C GLY A 164 -3.65 21.75 -13.03
N VAL A 165 -3.46 22.94 -12.47
CA VAL A 165 -2.16 23.44 -11.99
C VAL A 165 -1.94 22.92 -10.57
N VAL A 166 -1.66 21.63 -10.45
CA VAL A 166 -1.44 20.96 -9.16
C VAL A 166 -0.12 20.17 -9.16
N PRO A 167 0.46 19.89 -7.98
CA PRO A 167 1.57 18.96 -7.88
C PRO A 167 1.22 17.60 -8.48
N CYS A 168 2.20 16.96 -9.13
CA CYS A 168 1.99 15.64 -9.69
C CYS A 168 1.95 14.60 -8.57
N HIS A 169 0.76 14.05 -8.33
CA HIS A 169 0.52 12.80 -7.61
C HIS A 169 -0.30 11.89 -8.52
N GLN A 170 0.07 10.62 -8.62
CA GLN A 170 -0.59 9.66 -9.52
C GLN A 170 -0.75 8.30 -8.83
N TRP A 171 -1.92 7.71 -9.03
CA TRP A 171 -2.19 6.31 -8.71
C TRP A 171 -2.48 5.56 -10.01
N LEU A 172 -1.66 4.57 -10.27
CA LEU A 172 -1.80 3.64 -11.38
C LEU A 172 -2.39 2.34 -10.85
N LEU A 173 -3.63 2.05 -11.20
CA LEU A 173 -4.24 0.76 -10.95
C LEU A 173 -3.87 -0.21 -12.06
N ARG A 174 -2.86 -1.04 -11.82
CA ARG A 174 -2.32 -1.90 -12.88
C ARG A 174 -2.98 -3.26 -12.96
N VAL A 175 -3.11 -3.94 -11.82
CA VAL A 175 -3.73 -5.27 -11.72
C VAL A 175 -4.86 -5.22 -10.71
N PRO A 176 -6.08 -4.89 -11.15
CA PRO A 176 -7.28 -4.93 -10.33
C PRO A 176 -7.51 -6.25 -9.62
N ARG A 177 -7.22 -7.37 -10.31
CA ARG A 177 -7.31 -8.73 -9.80
C ARG A 177 -6.31 -9.63 -10.52
N ALA A 178 -5.61 -10.46 -9.75
CA ALA A 178 -4.71 -11.50 -10.23
C ALA A 178 -5.08 -12.85 -9.60
N GLU A 179 -4.82 -13.93 -10.33
CA GLU A 179 -4.56 -15.23 -9.73
C GLU A 179 -3.11 -15.26 -9.24
N VAL A 180 -2.91 -15.66 -7.99
CA VAL A 180 -1.58 -15.70 -7.39
C VAL A 180 -1.22 -17.12 -7.00
N ARG A 181 -0.06 -17.57 -7.48
CA ARG A 181 0.50 -18.88 -7.16
C ARG A 181 1.93 -18.72 -6.69
N GLY A 182 2.35 -19.58 -5.77
CA GLY A 182 3.73 -19.54 -5.30
C GLY A 182 3.92 -20.23 -3.97
N ARG A 183 5.03 -19.90 -3.32
CA ARG A 183 5.35 -20.41 -1.98
C ARG A 183 6.10 -19.39 -1.16
N VAL A 184 5.88 -19.44 0.15
CA VAL A 184 6.63 -18.67 1.14
C VAL A 184 7.27 -19.63 2.12
N ILE A 185 8.59 -19.55 2.27
CA ILE A 185 9.39 -20.32 3.20
C ILE A 185 9.83 -19.41 4.34
N LEU A 186 9.30 -19.68 5.52
CA LEU A 186 9.63 -18.99 6.76
C LEU A 186 10.62 -19.85 7.54
N ARG A 187 11.78 -19.28 7.88
CA ARG A 187 12.75 -19.94 8.77
C ARG A 187 12.85 -19.18 10.08
N ASP A 188 13.07 -19.93 11.15
CA ASP A 188 13.30 -19.43 12.50
C ASP A 188 14.64 -20.00 12.96
N GLY A 189 15.57 -19.13 13.35
CA GLY A 189 16.93 -19.48 13.75
C GLY A 189 17.02 -20.03 15.17
N ARG A 190 15.90 -20.19 15.89
CA ARG A 190 15.87 -20.89 17.17
C ARG A 190 16.11 -22.39 16.97
N GLN A 191 16.91 -22.99 17.85
CA GLN A 191 17.22 -24.41 17.79
C GLN A 191 15.94 -25.27 17.82
N GLY A 192 15.89 -26.28 16.94
CA GLY A 192 14.78 -27.23 16.86
C GLY A 192 13.53 -26.74 16.12
N VAL A 193 13.49 -25.50 15.65
CA VAL A 193 12.38 -24.99 14.84
C VAL A 193 12.62 -25.31 13.36
N LEU A 194 11.75 -26.13 12.77
CA LEU A 194 11.83 -26.45 11.34
C LEU A 194 11.31 -25.29 10.47
N PRO A 195 11.84 -25.13 9.24
CA PRO A 195 11.25 -24.22 8.26
C PRO A 195 9.78 -24.57 8.00
N ARG A 196 8.96 -23.54 7.88
CA ARG A 196 7.55 -23.66 7.48
C ARG A 196 7.39 -23.17 6.04
N THR A 197 6.75 -23.98 5.21
CA THR A 197 6.36 -23.59 3.86
C THR A 197 4.86 -23.31 3.81
N ILE A 198 4.47 -22.20 3.22
CA ILE A 198 3.10 -21.82 2.91
C ILE A 198 2.97 -21.88 1.40
N GLU A 199 2.15 -22.80 0.90
CA GLU A 199 1.77 -22.83 -0.51
C GLU A 199 0.70 -21.77 -0.76
N VAL A 200 0.89 -20.94 -1.78
CA VAL A 200 0.01 -19.83 -2.10
C VAL A 200 -0.83 -20.18 -3.31
N ARG A 201 -2.16 -20.11 -3.15
CA ARG A 201 -3.17 -20.17 -4.21
C ARG A 201 -4.27 -19.19 -3.83
N ALA A 202 -4.16 -17.97 -4.33
CA ALA A 202 -4.85 -16.83 -3.75
C ALA A 202 -5.29 -15.85 -4.84
N THR A 203 -6.07 -14.84 -4.45
CA THR A 203 -6.31 -13.67 -5.28
C THR A 203 -5.35 -12.56 -4.88
N GLY A 204 -4.95 -11.73 -5.83
CA GLY A 204 -4.04 -10.63 -5.58
C GLY A 204 -4.41 -9.36 -6.32
N TYR A 205 -3.72 -8.29 -5.97
CA TYR A 205 -3.88 -6.95 -6.52
C TYR A 205 -2.51 -6.27 -6.62
N HIS A 206 -2.35 -5.39 -7.61
CA HIS A 206 -1.15 -4.57 -7.77
C HIS A 206 -1.49 -3.14 -8.21
N ASP A 207 -0.91 -2.16 -7.51
CA ASP A 207 -0.87 -0.77 -7.94
C ASP A 207 0.52 -0.14 -7.80
N HIS A 208 0.63 1.03 -8.44
CA HIS A 208 1.83 1.85 -8.45
C HIS A 208 1.45 3.29 -8.12
N ASN A 209 2.13 3.90 -7.16
CA ASN A 209 1.84 5.26 -6.71
C ASN A 209 3.11 6.10 -6.83
N LEU A 210 2.95 7.36 -7.23
CA LEU A 210 4.05 8.30 -7.29
C LEU A 210 3.60 9.72 -6.93
N GLY A 211 4.56 10.53 -6.47
CA GLY A 211 4.35 11.92 -6.16
C GLY A 211 5.65 12.71 -6.26
N THR A 212 5.57 13.91 -6.81
CA THR A 212 6.73 14.84 -6.98
C THR A 212 7.05 15.65 -5.73
N MET A 213 6.30 15.44 -4.64
CA MET A 213 6.47 16.13 -3.37
C MET A 213 5.89 15.29 -2.22
N PRO A 214 6.14 15.65 -0.94
CA PRO A 214 5.64 14.87 0.17
C PRO A 214 4.10 14.85 0.19
N MET A 215 3.58 13.65 0.39
CA MET A 215 2.16 13.35 0.30
C MET A 215 1.30 14.18 1.26
N GLN A 216 1.79 14.44 2.48
CA GLN A 216 1.10 15.23 3.51
C GLN A 216 0.96 16.72 3.17
N GLU A 217 1.67 17.22 2.15
CA GLU A 217 1.52 18.62 1.71
C GLU A 217 0.32 18.82 0.79
N TYR A 218 -0.11 17.77 0.10
CA TYR A 218 -1.21 17.84 -0.87
C TYR A 218 -2.44 17.03 -0.42
N ILE A 219 -2.23 15.89 0.23
CA ILE A 219 -3.27 14.94 0.62
C ILE A 219 -3.48 15.01 2.13
N SER A 220 -4.74 15.19 2.53
CA SER A 220 -5.16 15.22 3.94
C SER A 220 -5.40 13.82 4.48
N ARG A 221 -6.13 13.00 3.72
CA ARG A 221 -6.45 11.61 4.02
C ARG A 221 -7.04 10.91 2.81
N TRP A 222 -7.09 9.59 2.84
CA TRP A 222 -7.84 8.80 1.86
C TRP A 222 -8.45 7.55 2.46
N TYR A 223 -9.44 7.02 1.76
CA TYR A 223 -9.91 5.65 1.89
C TYR A 223 -9.67 4.92 0.59
N TRP A 224 -9.10 3.72 0.68
CA TRP A 224 -8.95 2.83 -0.46
C TRP A 224 -9.46 1.46 -0.07
N GLY A 225 -9.96 0.68 -1.01
CA GLY A 225 -10.27 -0.71 -0.72
C GLY A 225 -10.70 -1.49 -1.93
N ARG A 226 -10.76 -2.80 -1.75
CA ARG A 226 -11.15 -3.75 -2.76
C ARG A 226 -11.90 -4.94 -2.16
N ALA A 227 -12.79 -5.54 -2.93
CA ALA A 227 -13.39 -6.83 -2.61
C ALA A 227 -13.59 -7.63 -3.90
N PHE A 228 -13.44 -8.94 -3.80
CA PHE A 228 -13.58 -9.85 -4.92
C PHE A 228 -14.70 -10.83 -4.66
N SER A 229 -15.42 -11.20 -5.72
CA SER A 229 -16.45 -12.24 -5.65
C SER A 229 -16.56 -12.99 -6.97
N ASP A 230 -17.47 -13.97 -7.03
CA ASP A 230 -17.74 -14.70 -8.26
C ASP A 230 -18.55 -13.86 -9.27
N ARG A 231 -19.30 -12.86 -8.79
CA ARG A 231 -20.20 -12.02 -9.63
C ARG A 231 -19.59 -10.69 -10.00
N VAL A 232 -19.04 -9.97 -9.03
CA VAL A 232 -18.51 -8.62 -9.20
C VAL A 232 -17.28 -8.37 -8.34
N ASP A 233 -16.26 -7.77 -8.93
CA ASP A 233 -15.09 -7.24 -8.23
C ASP A 233 -15.21 -5.74 -8.08
N VAL A 234 -14.78 -5.23 -6.94
CA VAL A 234 -14.91 -3.82 -6.59
C VAL A 234 -13.57 -3.27 -6.16
N ILE A 235 -13.25 -2.08 -6.64
CA ILE A 235 -12.15 -1.25 -6.16
C ILE A 235 -12.68 0.15 -5.98
N TYR A 236 -12.35 0.79 -4.86
CA TYR A 236 -12.70 2.18 -4.61
C TYR A 236 -11.52 2.96 -4.07
N TYR A 237 -11.48 4.25 -4.40
CA TYR A 237 -10.49 5.17 -3.89
C TYR A 237 -11.10 6.55 -3.68
N VAL A 238 -10.97 7.08 -2.46
CA VAL A 238 -11.51 8.39 -2.07
C VAL A 238 -10.39 9.21 -1.45
N ILE A 239 -10.07 10.37 -2.02
CA ILE A 239 -8.97 11.22 -1.58
C ILE A 239 -9.52 12.59 -1.19
N PHE A 240 -9.12 13.03 0.00
CA PHE A 240 -9.36 14.38 0.50
C PHE A 240 -8.05 15.16 0.47
N PHE A 241 -8.08 16.35 -0.10
CA PHE A 241 -6.91 17.21 -0.24
C PHE A 241 -6.70 18.10 0.99
N ARG A 242 -5.49 18.64 1.12
CA ARG A 242 -5.10 19.56 2.21
C ARG A 242 -5.80 20.91 2.09
N ASP A 243 -5.97 21.40 0.86
CA ASP A 243 -6.75 22.60 0.60
C ASP A 243 -8.24 22.26 0.66
N PRO A 244 -9.01 22.84 1.61
CA PRO A 244 -10.44 22.57 1.73
C PRO A 244 -11.27 23.11 0.55
N ALA A 245 -10.70 23.97 -0.31
CA ALA A 245 -11.34 24.42 -1.53
C ALA A 245 -11.30 23.38 -2.65
N PHE A 246 -10.39 22.40 -2.57
CA PHE A 246 -10.28 21.34 -3.58
C PHE A 246 -11.38 20.30 -3.39
N GLN A 247 -11.97 19.90 -4.51
CA GLN A 247 -12.99 18.87 -4.52
C GLN A 247 -12.35 17.52 -4.18
N PRO A 248 -12.95 16.72 -3.27
CA PRO A 248 -12.51 15.35 -3.05
C PRO A 248 -12.55 14.56 -4.35
N LEU A 249 -11.59 13.65 -4.50
CA LEU A 249 -11.61 12.68 -5.57
C LEU A 249 -12.32 11.43 -5.08
N THR A 250 -13.27 10.91 -5.87
CA THR A 250 -13.89 9.60 -5.64
C THR A 250 -13.72 8.78 -6.91
N LEU A 251 -13.36 7.50 -6.76
CA LEU A 251 -13.38 6.50 -7.82
C LEU A 251 -14.05 5.24 -7.27
N LEU A 252 -14.96 4.68 -8.05
CA LEU A 252 -15.52 3.35 -7.88
C LEU A 252 -15.39 2.61 -9.21
N MET A 253 -14.70 1.47 -9.19
CA MET A 253 -14.56 0.56 -10.30
C MET A 253 -15.26 -0.75 -9.96
N LEU A 254 -16.20 -1.16 -10.81
CA LEU A 254 -16.88 -2.44 -10.74
C LEU A 254 -16.49 -3.29 -11.95
N ASN A 255 -16.15 -4.55 -11.74
CA ASN A 255 -15.90 -5.49 -12.82
C ASN A 255 -16.88 -6.64 -12.71
N ASP A 256 -17.71 -6.80 -13.74
CA ASP A 256 -18.65 -7.90 -13.85
C ASP A 256 -17.92 -9.17 -14.29
N ASN A 257 -17.90 -10.18 -13.41
CA ASN A 257 -17.21 -11.44 -13.62
C ASN A 257 -17.92 -12.39 -14.59
N MET A 258 -19.21 -12.18 -14.83
CA MET A 258 -20.02 -12.97 -15.76
C MET A 258 -19.92 -12.43 -17.19
N SER A 259 -20.07 -11.12 -17.37
CA SER A 259 -20.08 -10.49 -18.70
C SER A 259 -18.69 -10.06 -19.19
N GLY A 260 -17.73 -9.90 -18.30
CA GLY A 260 -16.42 -9.33 -18.62
C GLY A 260 -16.40 -7.79 -18.64
N ALA A 261 -17.55 -7.13 -18.45
CA ALA A 261 -17.65 -5.68 -18.49
C ALA A 261 -17.00 -5.01 -17.27
N SER A 262 -16.49 -3.80 -17.49
CA SER A 262 -15.94 -2.92 -16.46
C SER A 262 -16.72 -1.61 -16.45
N LEU A 263 -17.05 -1.13 -15.26
CA LEU A 263 -17.72 0.13 -15.02
C LEU A 263 -16.83 1.00 -14.13
N VAL A 264 -16.66 2.26 -14.51
CA VAL A 264 -15.96 3.25 -13.70
C VAL A 264 -16.90 4.42 -13.41
N ARG A 265 -16.95 4.83 -12.14
CA ARG A 265 -17.69 5.98 -11.62
C ARG A 265 -16.71 6.87 -10.87
N ASP A 266 -16.53 8.10 -11.34
CA ASP A 266 -15.49 9.01 -10.81
C ASP A 266 -16.05 10.35 -10.32
N SER A 267 -17.38 10.47 -10.38
CA SER A 267 -18.17 11.61 -9.91
C SER A 267 -19.10 11.20 -8.76
N ALA A 268 -18.84 10.04 -8.17
CA ALA A 268 -19.66 9.46 -7.12
C ALA A 268 -19.60 10.30 -5.83
N LEU A 269 -20.78 10.53 -5.25
CA LEU A 269 -20.94 11.16 -3.96
C LEU A 269 -20.42 10.24 -2.86
N PHE A 270 -19.58 10.76 -1.99
CA PHE A 270 -19.05 10.02 -0.85
C PHE A 270 -19.60 10.57 0.46
N SER A 271 -19.94 9.68 1.38
CA SER A 271 -20.19 10.00 2.78
C SER A 271 -19.60 8.95 3.70
N GLU A 272 -19.29 9.37 4.92
CA GLU A 272 -18.75 8.51 5.96
C GLU A 272 -19.49 8.73 7.27
N SER A 273 -19.62 7.66 8.06
CA SER A 273 -20.30 7.69 9.35
C SER A 273 -19.71 6.65 10.30
N GLY A 274 -20.27 6.58 11.52
CA GLY A 274 -19.77 5.67 12.55
C GLY A 274 -18.34 6.02 12.97
N PHE A 275 -18.04 7.32 13.11
CA PHE A 275 -16.70 7.79 13.41
C PHE A 275 -16.16 7.20 14.71
N THR A 276 -14.92 6.72 14.65
CA THR A 276 -14.18 6.25 15.81
C THR A 276 -12.79 6.85 15.83
N ARG A 277 -12.12 6.74 16.99
CA ARG A 277 -10.72 7.11 17.17
C ARG A 277 -10.07 6.10 18.12
N GLY A 278 -8.83 5.75 17.84
CA GLY A 278 -7.98 5.00 18.77
C GLY A 278 -7.00 5.92 19.47
N PHE A 279 -6.25 5.40 20.45
CA PHE A 279 -5.19 6.17 21.10
C PHE A 279 -4.10 6.61 20.10
N PHE A 280 -3.74 5.73 19.17
CA PHE A 280 -2.81 6.02 18.06
C PHE A 280 -3.51 6.15 16.70
N ALA A 281 -4.78 5.77 16.59
CA ALA A 281 -5.50 5.78 15.33
C ALA A 281 -6.19 7.14 15.10
N PRO A 282 -5.97 7.78 13.93
CA PRO A 282 -6.67 9.02 13.58
C PRO A 282 -8.20 8.84 13.56
N PRO A 283 -8.99 9.92 13.77
CA PRO A 283 -10.43 9.87 13.57
C PRO A 283 -10.77 9.41 12.15
N HIS A 284 -11.63 8.41 12.03
CA HIS A 284 -12.04 7.83 10.74
C HIS A 284 -13.46 7.29 10.83
N GLY A 285 -14.16 7.31 9.69
CA GLY A 285 -15.44 6.65 9.51
C GLY A 285 -15.27 5.13 9.40
N ARG A 286 -16.22 4.39 9.97
CA ARG A 286 -16.26 2.93 9.93
C ARG A 286 -17.26 2.39 8.92
N VAL A 287 -18.12 3.30 8.45
CA VAL A 287 -19.13 3.04 7.45
C VAL A 287 -18.92 4.06 6.34
N LEU A 288 -18.67 3.59 5.13
CA LEU A 288 -18.48 4.42 3.94
C LEU A 288 -19.64 4.17 2.99
N SER A 289 -20.16 5.22 2.36
CA SER A 289 -21.18 5.14 1.33
C SER A 289 -20.72 5.91 0.10
N ILE A 290 -20.73 5.26 -1.06
CA ILE A 290 -20.41 5.82 -2.36
C ILE A 290 -21.64 5.65 -3.26
N GLN A 291 -22.14 6.73 -3.85
CA GLN A 291 -23.35 6.70 -4.69
C GLN A 291 -23.12 7.49 -5.99
N ASP A 292 -23.46 6.89 -7.13
CA ASP A 292 -23.49 7.57 -8.42
C ASP A 292 -24.66 7.04 -9.27
N GLY A 293 -25.76 7.81 -9.29
CA GLY A 293 -26.97 7.43 -10.02
C GLY A 293 -27.53 6.08 -9.56
N ASP A 294 -27.52 5.11 -10.48
CA ASP A 294 -27.98 3.74 -10.32
C ASP A 294 -26.98 2.81 -9.61
N VAL A 295 -25.78 3.31 -9.32
CA VAL A 295 -24.72 2.54 -8.65
C VAL A 295 -24.56 3.01 -7.21
N GLY A 296 -24.76 2.10 -6.27
CA GLY A 296 -24.55 2.32 -4.85
C GLY A 296 -23.50 1.37 -4.29
N MET A 297 -22.69 1.83 -3.35
CA MET A 297 -21.81 0.96 -2.59
C MET A 297 -21.78 1.39 -1.13
N ARG A 298 -21.89 0.40 -0.24
CA ARG A 298 -21.67 0.54 1.19
C ARG A 298 -20.51 -0.34 1.63
N VAL A 299 -19.60 0.24 2.40
CA VAL A 299 -18.49 -0.47 3.03
C VAL A 299 -18.65 -0.37 4.54
N ASP A 300 -18.75 -1.52 5.20
CA ASP A 300 -18.66 -1.64 6.64
C ASP A 300 -17.26 -2.17 6.99
N GLN A 301 -16.44 -1.32 7.59
CA GLN A 301 -15.12 -1.70 8.07
C GLN A 301 -15.29 -2.48 9.38
N GLU A 302 -14.92 -3.76 9.41
CA GLU A 302 -15.27 -4.67 10.51
C GLU A 302 -14.14 -4.88 11.50
N ARG A 303 -13.07 -5.59 11.11
CA ARG A 303 -11.95 -5.92 12.01
C ARG A 303 -10.71 -5.16 11.59
N VAL A 304 -10.03 -4.52 12.55
CA VAL A 304 -8.70 -3.92 12.32
C VAL A 304 -7.68 -5.03 12.13
N LEU A 305 -7.03 -5.06 10.96
CA LEU A 305 -5.98 -6.01 10.61
C LEU A 305 -4.58 -5.43 10.88
N ASP A 306 -4.41 -4.14 10.61
CA ASP A 306 -3.20 -3.38 10.94
C ASP A 306 -3.59 -1.99 11.48
N ALA A 307 -2.84 -1.53 12.48
CA ALA A 307 -3.01 -0.22 13.07
C ALA A 307 -1.66 0.46 13.25
N GLY A 308 -1.46 1.53 12.47
CA GLY A 308 -0.36 2.46 12.58
C GLY A 308 -0.82 3.87 12.99
N PRO A 309 0.13 4.77 13.26
CA PRO A 309 -0.18 6.12 13.72
C PRO A 309 -0.83 7.03 12.64
N PHE A 310 -0.72 6.64 11.37
CA PHE A 310 -1.27 7.36 10.21
C PHE A 310 -2.03 6.44 9.25
N TYR A 311 -2.07 5.13 9.51
CA TYR A 311 -2.55 4.12 8.57
C TYR A 311 -3.34 3.05 9.32
N LEU A 312 -4.45 2.61 8.75
CA LEU A 312 -5.29 1.53 9.25
C LEU A 312 -5.68 0.62 8.10
N ARG A 313 -5.70 -0.69 8.37
CA ARG A 313 -6.24 -1.70 7.45
C ARG A 313 -7.35 -2.47 8.13
N PHE A 314 -8.40 -2.79 7.39
CA PHE A 314 -9.58 -3.47 7.88
C PHE A 314 -9.98 -4.63 6.96
N SER A 315 -10.43 -5.74 7.56
CA SER A 315 -11.36 -6.62 6.85
C SER A 315 -12.70 -5.89 6.78
N SER A 316 -13.34 -5.93 5.63
CA SER A 316 -14.56 -5.18 5.38
C SER A 316 -15.61 -6.05 4.68
N SER A 317 -16.87 -5.84 5.03
CA SER A 317 -17.99 -6.30 4.23
C SER A 317 -18.42 -5.18 3.30
N ILE A 318 -18.64 -5.50 2.03
CA ILE A 318 -19.05 -4.57 1.00
C ILE A 318 -20.40 -5.02 0.44
N THR A 319 -21.32 -4.08 0.30
CA THR A 319 -22.58 -4.25 -0.43
C THR A 319 -22.56 -3.31 -1.62
N VAL A 320 -22.93 -3.82 -2.79
CA VAL A 320 -22.96 -3.08 -4.05
C VAL A 320 -24.35 -3.19 -4.65
N GLU A 321 -24.89 -2.08 -5.10
CA GLU A 321 -26.07 -2.00 -5.95
C GLU A 321 -25.59 -1.63 -7.36
N PHE A 322 -25.85 -2.51 -8.32
CA PHE A 322 -25.46 -2.35 -9.72
C PHE A 322 -26.42 -3.18 -10.59
N ASP A 323 -26.78 -2.68 -11.77
CA ASP A 323 -27.69 -3.36 -12.70
C ASP A 323 -29.07 -3.70 -12.09
N GLY A 324 -29.53 -2.87 -11.13
CA GLY A 324 -30.77 -3.10 -10.38
C GLY A 324 -30.73 -4.27 -9.40
N GLU A 325 -29.56 -4.89 -9.19
CA GLU A 325 -29.34 -5.98 -8.25
C GLU A 325 -28.54 -5.52 -7.02
N HIS A 326 -28.86 -6.09 -5.86
CA HIS A 326 -28.07 -5.92 -4.64
C HIS A 326 -27.12 -7.11 -4.46
N HIS A 327 -25.83 -6.87 -4.67
CA HIS A 327 -24.77 -7.81 -4.37
C HIS A 327 -24.31 -7.63 -2.93
N THR A 328 -24.60 -8.63 -2.09
CA THR A 328 -24.26 -8.61 -0.65
C THR A 328 -23.21 -9.67 -0.34
N GLY A 329 -22.59 -9.54 0.83
CA GLY A 329 -21.64 -10.54 1.34
C GLY A 329 -20.26 -10.51 0.69
N LEU A 330 -19.94 -9.49 -0.10
CA LEU A 330 -18.59 -9.29 -0.59
C LEU A 330 -17.68 -9.01 0.61
N ARG A 331 -16.52 -9.67 0.63
CA ARG A 331 -15.50 -9.46 1.64
C ARG A 331 -14.21 -9.01 0.97
N GLY A 332 -13.51 -8.12 1.64
CA GLY A 332 -12.21 -7.68 1.18
C GLY A 332 -11.52 -6.76 2.16
N ILE A 333 -10.60 -5.97 1.65
CA ILE A 333 -9.76 -5.07 2.42
C ILE A 333 -10.22 -3.63 2.20
N SER A 334 -10.23 -2.87 3.29
CA SER A 334 -10.28 -1.42 3.24
C SER A 334 -9.11 -0.84 4.01
N GLU A 335 -8.66 0.32 3.59
CA GLU A 335 -7.59 1.08 4.18
C GLU A 335 -8.02 2.51 4.43
N PHE A 336 -7.50 3.07 5.52
CA PHE A 336 -7.58 4.49 5.81
C PHE A 336 -6.17 5.01 6.04
N LEU A 337 -5.82 6.10 5.38
CA LEU A 337 -4.53 6.76 5.59
C LEU A 337 -4.74 8.25 5.81
N SER A 338 -4.06 8.81 6.82
CA SER A 338 -3.97 10.25 7.06
C SER A 338 -2.50 10.67 7.18
N PRO A 339 -1.84 11.09 6.09
CA PRO A 339 -0.41 11.33 6.09
C PRO A 339 -0.02 12.57 6.92
N VAL A 340 -0.97 13.47 7.21
CA VAL A 340 -0.74 14.63 8.11
C VAL A 340 -0.21 14.20 9.49
N ARG A 341 -0.56 13.00 9.96
CA ARG A 341 -0.04 12.45 11.23
C ARG A 341 1.47 12.22 11.21
N LEU A 342 2.06 12.09 10.03
CA LEU A 342 3.51 11.97 9.85
C LEU A 342 4.26 13.24 10.26
N GLU A 343 3.60 14.40 10.29
CA GLU A 343 4.18 15.68 10.77
C GLU A 343 4.40 15.67 12.30
N SER A 344 3.76 14.74 13.03
CA SER A 344 3.90 14.65 14.48
C SER A 344 5.21 13.96 14.88
N ARG A 345 6.08 14.70 15.60
CA ARG A 345 7.32 14.16 16.19
C ARG A 345 7.09 12.93 17.06
N PHE A 346 5.97 12.90 17.80
CA PHE A 346 5.59 11.76 18.61
C PHE A 346 5.24 10.54 17.75
N MET A 347 4.49 10.71 16.66
CA MET A 347 4.15 9.60 15.77
C MET A 347 5.34 9.08 14.97
N ARG A 348 6.27 9.97 14.60
CA ARG A 348 7.56 9.60 13.99
C ARG A 348 8.39 8.69 14.88
N PHE A 349 8.37 8.92 16.19
CA PHE A 349 9.06 8.07 17.16
C PHE A 349 8.56 6.61 17.08
N PHE A 350 7.25 6.37 17.09
CA PHE A 350 6.70 5.02 16.95
C PHE A 350 6.96 4.41 15.58
N THR A 351 6.83 5.20 14.52
CA THR A 351 7.09 4.73 13.15
C THR A 351 8.54 4.28 12.98
N ARG A 352 9.49 5.03 13.55
CA ARG A 352 10.92 4.68 13.55
C ARG A 352 11.23 3.37 14.27
N SER A 353 10.40 2.96 15.25
CA SER A 353 10.57 1.68 15.93
C SER A 353 10.20 0.46 15.07
N ARG A 354 9.50 0.64 13.94
CA ARG A 354 9.11 -0.44 13.02
C ARG A 354 10.06 -0.58 11.83
N ILE A 355 10.89 0.43 11.55
CA ILE A 355 11.74 0.51 10.36
C ILE A 355 13.18 0.17 10.72
N TRP A 356 13.77 -0.78 9.99
CA TRP A 356 15.21 -1.01 10.00
C TRP A 356 15.87 -0.12 8.95
N ARG A 357 16.62 0.90 9.37
CA ARG A 357 17.41 1.71 8.46
C ARG A 357 18.83 1.15 8.33
N ASP A 358 19.28 0.97 7.10
CA ASP A 358 20.60 0.42 6.80
C ASP A 358 21.73 1.31 7.36
N GLY A 359 22.75 0.67 7.93
CA GLY A 359 23.87 1.36 8.57
C GLY A 359 23.54 2.11 9.86
N GLU A 360 22.29 2.11 10.33
CA GLU A 360 21.87 2.83 11.54
C GLU A 360 21.40 1.88 12.65
N GLU A 361 22.03 1.97 13.82
CA GLU A 361 21.56 1.25 15.00
C GLU A 361 20.37 1.94 15.66
N SER A 362 19.30 1.18 15.90
CA SER A 362 18.10 1.68 16.59
C SER A 362 17.74 0.78 17.77
N VAL A 363 17.95 1.28 19.00
CA VAL A 363 17.52 0.61 20.24
C VAL A 363 16.01 0.41 20.25
N MET A 364 15.25 1.39 19.76
CA MET A 364 13.79 1.32 19.68
C MET A 364 13.32 0.21 18.77
N TYR A 365 13.96 0.07 17.59
CA TYR A 365 13.65 -1.02 16.65
C TYR A 365 13.92 -2.39 17.29
N ARG A 366 15.06 -2.52 18.00
CA ARG A 366 15.40 -3.74 18.73
C ARG A 366 14.38 -4.07 19.82
N GLN A 367 14.02 -3.10 20.65
CA GLN A 367 13.07 -3.31 21.75
C GLN A 367 11.65 -3.62 21.26
N TYR A 368 11.15 -2.87 20.27
CA TYR A 368 9.84 -3.12 19.68
C TYR A 368 9.74 -4.54 19.12
N ASN A 369 10.73 -4.97 18.33
CA ASN A 369 10.73 -6.30 17.73
C ASN A 369 10.96 -7.41 18.76
N TYR A 370 11.74 -7.17 19.81
CA TYR A 370 11.87 -8.12 20.92
C TYR A 370 10.53 -8.35 21.62
N ILE A 371 9.80 -7.29 21.98
CA ILE A 371 8.49 -7.41 22.63
C ILE A 371 7.49 -8.13 21.72
N LYS A 372 7.41 -7.73 20.45
CA LYS A 372 6.53 -8.36 19.46
C LYS A 372 6.84 -9.84 19.28
N ASP A 373 8.10 -10.20 19.14
CA ASP A 373 8.54 -11.59 18.98
C ASP A 373 8.18 -12.47 20.20
N GLN A 374 8.26 -11.93 21.42
CA GLN A 374 7.79 -12.62 22.62
C GLN A 374 6.26 -12.83 22.60
N LEU A 375 5.48 -11.79 22.30
CA LEU A 375 4.02 -11.90 22.22
C LEU A 375 3.56 -12.89 21.14
N ASP A 376 4.25 -12.89 19.99
CA ASP A 376 3.98 -13.82 18.90
C ASP A 376 4.29 -15.26 19.30
N TRP A 377 5.32 -15.51 20.12
CA TRP A 377 5.64 -16.83 20.64
C TRP A 377 4.57 -17.39 21.58
N PHE A 378 4.04 -16.58 22.50
CA PHE A 378 3.04 -17.04 23.49
C PHE A 378 1.66 -17.35 22.89
N THR A 379 1.46 -17.00 21.62
CA THR A 379 0.15 -17.07 20.96
C THR A 379 0.19 -17.97 19.72
N ARG A 380 1.27 -18.73 19.55
CA ARG A 380 1.41 -19.81 18.57
C ARG A 380 0.80 -21.11 19.08
#